data_AF-A0A1F5SH86-F1
#
_entry.id   AF-A0A1F5SH86-F1
#
_cell.length_a   1.000
_cell.length_b   1.000
_cell.length_c   1.000
_cell.angle_alpha   90.00
_cell.angle_beta   90.00
_cell.angle_gamma   90.00
#
_symmetry.space_group_name_H-M   'P 1'
#
loop_
_entity.id
_entity.type
_entity.pdbx_description
1 polymer ?
#
loop_
_entity_poly.entity_id
_entity_poly.type
_entity_poly.pdbx_seq_one_letter_code
_entity_poly.pdbx_strand_id
1 'polypeptide(L)'
;MHFIIDANNLAGKLKMLGQDDFDRKLIDMIREFNRDRGVNITLVFDGTDKMGDKILIDHNLTVIYSPKDDFYRSADDKIVEMVRGSFISGDFAGAERGIVVVTDDNLLRQRLEAAAGETRYGVRLERSTDWAERIIRKKEKIDEADNDDKNKGGLSDGEIYGLNEKLKKIWK
;
A
#
# COMPACT_ATOMS: atom_id res chain seq x y z
N MET A 1 -11.67 -5.37 6.02
CA MET A 1 -10.92 -4.51 6.94
C MET A 1 -10.22 -3.50 6.07
N HIS A 2 -10.31 -2.22 6.39
CA HIS A 2 -9.75 -1.16 5.58
C HIS A 2 -8.50 -0.58 6.24
N PHE A 3 -7.43 -0.37 5.47
CA PHE A 3 -6.18 0.18 5.95
C PHE A 3 -6.06 1.66 5.58
N ILE A 4 -5.89 2.53 6.55
CA ILE A 4 -5.56 3.95 6.36
C ILE A 4 -4.09 4.10 6.73
N ILE A 5 -3.26 4.51 5.78
CA ILE A 5 -1.80 4.56 5.94
C ILE A 5 -1.37 6.02 5.88
N ASP A 6 -0.67 6.45 6.92
CA ASP A 6 0.12 7.68 6.92
C ASP A 6 1.30 7.51 5.95
N ALA A 7 1.17 8.09 4.76
CA ALA A 7 2.09 7.86 3.67
C ALA A 7 3.43 8.54 3.91
N ASN A 8 3.44 9.71 4.56
CA ASN A 8 4.66 10.44 4.91
C ASN A 8 5.48 9.66 5.94
N ASN A 9 4.82 9.14 6.97
CA ASN A 9 5.48 8.31 7.97
C ASN A 9 6.04 7.02 7.37
N LEU A 10 5.25 6.32 6.54
CA LEU A 10 5.70 5.11 5.86
C LEU A 10 6.87 5.37 4.88
N ALA A 11 6.78 6.43 4.06
CA ALA A 11 7.86 6.86 3.18
C ALA A 11 9.15 7.14 3.96
N GLY A 12 9.03 7.73 5.17
CA GLY A 12 10.15 7.93 6.09
C GLY A 12 10.81 6.62 6.50
N LYS A 13 10.02 5.59 6.84
CA LYS A 13 10.54 4.25 7.20
C LYS A 13 11.19 3.52 6.03
N LEU A 14 10.71 3.77 4.82
CA LEU A 14 11.28 3.25 3.58
C LEU A 14 12.47 4.09 3.07
N LYS A 15 12.85 5.18 3.78
CA LYS A 15 13.92 6.12 3.38
C LYS A 15 13.69 6.74 1.98
N MET A 16 12.43 7.05 1.68
CA MET A 16 12.00 7.57 0.37
C MET A 16 11.77 9.09 0.33
N LEU A 17 11.61 9.76 1.47
CA LEU A 17 11.20 11.17 1.55
C LEU A 17 12.12 12.16 0.79
N GLY A 18 13.40 11.82 0.60
CA GLY A 18 14.37 12.66 -0.13
C GLY A 18 14.48 12.33 -1.63
N GLN A 19 13.66 11.41 -2.14
CA GLN A 19 13.68 11.03 -3.55
C GLN A 19 12.70 11.89 -4.34
N ASP A 20 13.07 12.26 -5.56
CA ASP A 20 12.13 12.85 -6.51
C ASP A 20 10.95 11.89 -6.75
N ASP A 21 9.73 12.43 -6.82
CA ASP A 21 8.48 11.70 -7.00
C ASP A 21 8.28 10.55 -6.00
N PHE A 22 8.67 10.75 -4.73
CA PHE A 22 8.57 9.70 -3.71
C PHE A 22 7.13 9.20 -3.52
N ASP A 23 6.15 10.08 -3.71
CA ASP A 23 4.73 9.77 -3.61
C ASP A 23 4.32 8.76 -4.68
N ARG A 24 4.66 9.02 -5.94
CA ARG A 24 4.42 8.10 -7.06
C ARG A 24 5.12 6.76 -6.84
N LYS A 25 6.39 6.79 -6.43
CA LYS A 25 7.15 5.56 -6.14
C LYS A 25 6.54 4.75 -5.00
N LEU A 26 6.03 5.41 -3.96
CA LEU A 26 5.35 4.75 -2.86
C LEU A 26 4.03 4.14 -3.32
N ILE A 27 3.24 4.86 -4.10
CA ILE A 27 1.97 4.37 -4.67
C ILE A 27 2.21 3.09 -5.47
N ASP A 28 3.20 3.10 -6.38
CA ASP A 28 3.52 1.93 -7.20
C ASP A 28 3.98 0.74 -6.34
N MET A 29 4.81 0.99 -5.32
CA MET A 29 5.28 -0.04 -4.38
C MET A 29 4.12 -0.66 -3.59
N ILE A 30 3.18 0.17 -3.11
CA ILE A 30 2.01 -0.29 -2.36
C ILE A 30 1.05 -1.06 -3.27
N ARG A 31 0.87 -0.60 -4.50
CA ARG A 31 0.05 -1.29 -5.50
C ARG A 31 0.59 -2.70 -5.78
N GLU A 32 1.90 -2.84 -5.97
CA GLU A 32 2.55 -4.14 -6.15
C GLU A 32 2.42 -5.01 -4.89
N PHE A 33 2.68 -4.43 -3.71
CA PHE A 33 2.52 -5.13 -2.44
C PHE A 33 1.09 -5.67 -2.26
N ASN A 34 0.08 -4.90 -2.67
CA ASN A 34 -1.33 -5.22 -2.49
C ASN A 34 -1.93 -6.11 -3.58
N ARG A 35 -1.24 -6.33 -4.70
CA ARG A 35 -1.75 -7.06 -5.89
C ARG A 35 -2.44 -8.39 -5.55
N ASP A 36 -1.84 -9.17 -4.65
CA ASP A 36 -2.34 -10.52 -4.28
C ASP A 36 -3.13 -10.56 -2.97
N ARG A 37 -3.20 -9.43 -2.24
CA ARG A 37 -3.82 -9.38 -0.91
C ARG A 37 -5.29 -9.02 -0.97
N GLY A 38 -5.69 -8.24 -1.99
CA GLY A 38 -7.07 -7.80 -2.14
C GLY A 38 -7.60 -6.99 -0.95
N VAL A 39 -6.72 -6.31 -0.20
CA VAL A 39 -7.13 -5.50 0.96
C VAL A 39 -7.33 -4.05 0.52
N ASN A 40 -8.36 -3.40 1.06
CA ASN A 40 -8.62 -2.00 0.76
C ASN A 40 -7.65 -1.11 1.53
N ILE A 41 -6.88 -0.30 0.80
CA ILE A 41 -5.86 0.60 1.31
C ILE A 41 -6.18 2.03 0.86
N THR A 42 -6.10 2.97 1.80
CA THR A 42 -6.03 4.39 1.54
C THR A 42 -4.69 4.93 2.00
N LEU A 43 -3.90 5.50 1.08
CA LEU A 43 -2.70 6.26 1.41
C LEU A 43 -3.08 7.72 1.64
N VAL A 44 -2.65 8.31 2.76
CA VAL A 44 -2.87 9.73 3.06
C VAL A 44 -1.52 10.44 3.08
N PHE A 45 -1.33 11.35 2.13
CA PHE A 45 -0.15 12.21 2.03
C PHE A 45 -0.44 13.60 2.59
N ASP A 46 0.59 14.26 3.11
CA ASP A 46 0.54 15.69 3.34
C ASP A 46 0.40 16.41 2.00
N GLY A 47 -0.77 16.96 1.71
CA GLY A 47 -0.98 17.76 0.50
C GLY A 47 -0.32 19.14 0.61
N THR A 48 -0.24 19.83 -0.52
CA THR A 48 0.19 21.24 -0.61
C THR A 48 -0.96 22.19 -0.95
N ASP A 49 -2.04 21.64 -1.51
CA ASP A 49 -3.17 22.40 -2.00
C ASP A 49 -4.24 22.60 -0.94
N LYS A 50 -4.94 23.74 -1.01
CA LYS A 50 -6.01 24.08 -0.06
C LYS A 50 -7.22 23.14 -0.14
N MET A 51 -7.49 22.56 -1.30
CA MET A 51 -8.65 21.68 -1.51
C MET A 51 -8.33 20.20 -1.24
N GLY A 52 -7.05 19.83 -1.18
CA GLY A 52 -6.63 18.44 -1.21
C GLY A 52 -6.97 17.76 -2.54
N ASP A 53 -6.67 16.47 -2.64
CA ASP A 53 -7.04 15.65 -3.80
C ASP A 53 -7.37 14.22 -3.36
N LYS A 54 -8.25 13.55 -4.11
CA LYS A 54 -8.60 12.14 -3.91
C LYS A 54 -8.55 11.42 -5.25
N ILE A 55 -7.65 10.46 -5.34
CA ILE A 55 -7.37 9.71 -6.57
C ILE A 55 -7.63 8.23 -6.31
N LEU A 56 -8.50 7.62 -7.12
CA LEU A 56 -8.66 6.17 -7.14
C LEU A 56 -7.63 5.56 -8.10
N ILE A 57 -6.66 4.82 -7.57
CA ILE A 57 -5.60 4.20 -8.38
C ILE A 57 -6.10 2.87 -8.97
N ASP A 58 -6.78 2.07 -8.15
CA ASP A 58 -7.50 0.86 -8.55
C ASP A 58 -8.60 0.53 -7.52
N HIS A 59 -9.31 -0.59 -7.70
CA HIS A 59 -10.43 -1.00 -6.84
C HIS A 59 -10.12 -1.05 -5.33
N ASN A 60 -8.86 -1.31 -4.94
CA ASN A 60 -8.44 -1.54 -3.57
C ASN A 60 -7.37 -0.54 -3.10
N LEU A 61 -7.03 0.45 -3.91
CA LEU A 61 -6.04 1.48 -3.58
C LEU A 61 -6.57 2.87 -3.90
N THR A 62 -6.78 3.65 -2.84
CA THR A 62 -7.12 5.07 -2.90
C THR A 62 -5.95 5.91 -2.38
N VAL A 63 -5.73 7.05 -2.99
CA VAL A 63 -4.74 8.05 -2.55
C VAL A 63 -5.49 9.33 -2.19
N ILE A 64 -5.15 9.91 -1.04
CA ILE A 64 -5.66 11.19 -0.58
C ILE A 64 -4.47 12.09 -0.29
N TYR A 65 -4.47 13.27 -0.89
CA TYR A 65 -3.61 14.37 -0.49
C TYR A 65 -4.41 15.28 0.43
N SER A 66 -3.97 15.43 1.68
CA SER A 66 -4.71 16.22 2.68
C SER A 66 -4.81 17.69 2.24
N PRO A 67 -5.98 18.34 2.39
CA PRO A 67 -6.05 19.79 2.23
C PRO A 67 -5.11 20.48 3.23
N LYS A 68 -4.55 21.63 2.81
CA LYS A 68 -3.86 22.57 3.71
C LYS A 68 -4.66 23.87 3.80
N ASP A 69 -5.58 23.93 4.74
CA ASP A 69 -6.45 25.08 5.00
C ASP A 69 -6.51 25.42 6.50
N ASP A 70 -7.48 26.23 6.92
CA ASP A 70 -7.61 26.66 8.32
C ASP A 70 -8.07 25.51 9.26
N PHE A 71 -8.59 24.42 8.71
CA PHE A 71 -9.12 23.25 9.42
C PHE A 71 -8.17 22.05 9.37
N TYR A 72 -7.48 21.83 8.25
CA TYR A 72 -6.53 20.74 8.03
C TYR A 72 -5.13 21.30 7.83
N ARG A 73 -4.21 20.88 8.71
CA ARG A 73 -2.80 21.29 8.66
C ARG A 73 -1.91 20.19 8.10
N SER A 74 -2.33 18.94 8.23
CA SER A 74 -1.56 17.77 7.81
C SER A 74 -2.43 16.55 7.50
N ALA A 75 -1.79 15.50 6.99
CA ALA A 75 -2.35 14.17 6.83
C ALA A 75 -3.00 13.65 8.12
N ASP A 76 -2.42 13.93 9.29
CA ASP A 76 -2.95 13.51 10.60
C ASP A 76 -4.40 13.96 10.81
N ASP A 77 -4.71 15.21 10.50
CA ASP A 77 -6.05 15.77 10.67
C ASP A 77 -7.05 15.02 9.78
N LYS A 78 -6.62 14.70 8.55
CA LYS A 78 -7.45 13.96 7.60
C LYS A 78 -7.66 12.52 8.05
N ILE A 79 -6.63 11.85 8.55
CA ILE A 79 -6.71 10.48 9.06
C ILE A 79 -7.67 10.40 10.26
N VAL A 80 -7.57 11.35 11.21
CA VAL A 80 -8.47 11.40 12.37
C VAL A 80 -9.92 11.62 11.94
N GLU A 81 -10.17 12.54 11.00
CA GLU A 81 -11.50 12.76 10.44
C GLU A 81 -12.07 11.49 9.78
N MET A 82 -11.25 10.81 8.96
CA MET A 82 -11.65 9.56 8.30
C MET A 82 -12.04 8.49 9.33
N VAL A 83 -11.32 8.41 10.45
CA VAL A 83 -11.65 7.47 11.53
C VAL A 83 -12.93 7.86 12.26
N ARG A 84 -13.14 9.15 12.56
CA ARG A 84 -14.37 9.65 13.23
C ARG A 84 -15.66 9.41 12.45
N GLY A 85 -15.56 9.12 11.16
CA GLY A 85 -16.70 8.72 10.35
C GLY A 85 -17.47 9.87 9.69
N SER A 86 -17.00 11.12 9.82
CA SER A 86 -17.59 12.30 9.14
C SER A 86 -17.49 12.25 7.60
N PHE A 87 -16.71 11.31 7.06
CA PHE A 87 -16.49 11.14 5.61
C PHE A 87 -17.08 9.85 5.02
N ILE A 88 -17.74 9.01 5.81
CA ILE A 88 -18.06 7.65 5.38
C ILE A 88 -19.52 7.53 4.94
N SER A 89 -19.80 8.08 3.77
CA SER A 89 -20.92 7.63 2.93
C SER A 89 -20.34 7.22 1.57
N GLY A 90 -20.34 5.91 1.26
CA GLY A 90 -20.07 5.38 -0.08
C GLY A 90 -18.74 4.66 -0.31
N ASP A 91 -17.61 5.20 0.18
CA ASP A 91 -16.31 4.89 -0.47
C ASP A 91 -15.38 3.90 0.27
N PHE A 92 -15.75 3.44 1.46
CA PHE A 92 -14.93 2.49 2.24
C PHE A 92 -15.52 1.09 2.21
N ALA A 93 -15.46 0.44 1.05
CA ALA A 93 -15.71 -1.00 0.97
C ALA A 93 -14.81 -1.73 2.00
N GLY A 94 -15.35 -2.67 2.77
CA GLY A 94 -14.58 -3.49 3.71
C GLY A 94 -14.37 -2.86 5.10
N ALA A 95 -14.79 -1.62 5.35
CA ALA A 95 -14.71 -0.99 6.67
C ALA A 95 -15.71 -1.57 7.67
N GLU A 96 -16.75 -2.29 7.21
CA GLU A 96 -17.66 -3.04 8.08
C GLU A 96 -16.94 -4.09 8.94
N ARG A 97 -15.74 -4.51 8.52
CA ARG A 97 -14.87 -5.43 9.27
C ARG A 97 -13.82 -4.73 10.13
N GLY A 98 -13.89 -3.40 10.27
CA GLY A 98 -12.94 -2.58 11.03
C GLY A 98 -11.94 -1.80 10.18
N ILE A 99 -11.29 -0.82 10.83
CA ILE A 99 -10.29 0.08 10.28
C ILE A 99 -8.94 -0.21 10.95
N VAL A 100 -7.87 -0.26 10.17
CA VAL A 100 -6.50 -0.30 10.66
C VAL A 100 -5.81 0.99 10.25
N VAL A 101 -5.28 1.75 11.20
CA VAL A 101 -4.43 2.90 10.89
C VAL A 101 -2.97 2.53 11.06
N VAL A 102 -2.16 2.83 10.05
CA VAL A 102 -0.72 2.54 10.02
C VAL A 102 0.04 3.85 10.19
N THR A 103 0.67 4.01 11.35
CA THR A 103 1.55 5.15 11.66
C THR A 103 2.48 4.83 12.84
N ASP A 104 3.69 5.39 12.82
CA ASP A 104 4.57 5.42 14.00
C ASP A 104 4.50 6.75 14.77
N ASP A 105 3.68 7.71 14.33
CA ASP A 105 3.52 8.99 15.03
C ASP A 105 2.71 8.80 16.33
N ASN A 106 3.34 9.06 17.48
CA ASN A 106 2.70 8.88 18.79
C ASN A 106 1.57 9.89 19.05
N LEU A 107 1.68 11.12 18.54
CA LEU A 107 0.65 12.13 18.71
C LEU A 107 -0.59 11.75 17.90
N LEU A 108 -0.42 11.32 16.65
CA LEU A 108 -1.53 10.82 15.84
C LEU A 108 -2.19 9.60 16.51
N ARG A 109 -1.41 8.66 17.04
CA ARG A 109 -1.95 7.49 17.75
C ARG A 109 -2.82 7.86 18.95
N GLN A 110 -2.38 8.81 19.77
CA GLN A 110 -3.19 9.31 20.89
C GLN A 110 -4.50 9.97 20.42
N ARG A 111 -4.44 10.76 19.34
CA ARG A 111 -5.64 11.37 18.73
C ARG A 111 -6.61 10.31 18.20
N LEU A 112 -6.09 9.22 17.64
CA LEU A 112 -6.88 8.11 17.12
C LEU A 112 -7.52 7.27 18.20
N GLU A 113 -6.86 7.09 19.35
CA GLU A 113 -7.46 6.42 20.51
C GLU A 113 -8.69 7.19 21.04
N ALA A 114 -8.62 8.53 21.06
CA ALA A 114 -9.77 9.36 21.40
C ALA A 114 -10.89 9.26 20.34
N ALA A 115 -10.52 9.33 19.06
CA ALA A 115 -11.47 9.24 17.94
C ALA A 115 -12.10 7.84 17.77
N ALA A 116 -11.44 6.78 18.24
CA ALA A 116 -11.92 5.40 18.11
C ALA A 116 -13.25 5.17 18.84
N GLY A 117 -13.53 5.93 19.91
CA GLY A 117 -14.82 5.88 20.62
C GLY A 117 -15.97 6.58 19.89
N GLU A 118 -15.66 7.41 18.87
CA GLU A 118 -16.65 8.19 18.11
C GLU A 118 -17.13 7.43 16.86
N THR A 119 -16.43 6.36 16.45
CA THR A 119 -16.73 5.61 15.24
C THR A 119 -17.51 4.34 15.51
N ARG A 120 -18.33 3.92 14.53
CA ARG A 120 -19.09 2.66 14.59
C ARG A 120 -18.24 1.43 14.27
N TYR A 121 -17.01 1.61 13.82
CA TYR A 121 -16.11 0.53 13.40
C TYR A 121 -15.00 0.30 14.43
N GLY A 122 -14.57 -0.95 14.61
CA GLY A 122 -13.38 -1.23 15.42
C GLY A 122 -12.13 -0.61 14.78
N VAL A 123 -11.34 0.12 15.56
CA VAL A 123 -10.08 0.75 15.13
C VAL A 123 -8.90 -0.01 15.71
N ARG A 124 -7.94 -0.40 14.87
CA ARG A 124 -6.65 -0.97 15.27
C ARG A 124 -5.51 -0.08 14.79
N LEU A 125 -4.45 0.02 15.60
CA LEU A 125 -3.23 0.73 15.24
C LEU A 125 -2.12 -0.27 14.88
N GLU A 126 -1.44 -0.03 13.76
CA GLU A 126 -0.24 -0.76 13.35
C GLU A 126 0.93 0.22 13.14
N ARG A 127 2.16 -0.27 13.29
CA ARG A 127 3.37 0.52 13.10
C ARG A 127 3.76 0.60 11.63
N SER A 128 4.17 1.79 11.19
CA SER A 128 4.75 1.96 9.84
C SER A 128 6.05 1.20 9.68
N THR A 129 6.84 1.07 10.74
CA THR A 129 8.06 0.25 10.73
C THR A 129 7.75 -1.20 10.37
N ASP A 130 6.74 -1.80 11.02
CA ASP A 130 6.34 -3.19 10.75
C ASP A 130 5.81 -3.36 9.31
N TRP A 131 5.10 -2.34 8.81
CA TRP A 131 4.61 -2.31 7.43
C TRP A 131 5.75 -2.21 6.41
N ALA A 132 6.72 -1.34 6.65
CA ALA A 132 7.90 -1.20 5.82
C ALA A 132 8.66 -2.52 5.72
N GLU A 133 8.89 -3.21 6.85
CA GLU A 133 9.53 -4.53 6.86
C GLU A 133 8.76 -5.56 6.02
N ARG A 134 7.42 -5.59 6.13
CA ARG A 134 6.59 -6.51 5.34
C ARG A 134 6.68 -6.24 3.85
N ILE A 135 6.73 -4.96 3.45
CA ILE A 135 6.87 -4.55 2.06
C ILE A 135 8.24 -4.97 1.52
N ILE A 136 9.32 -4.65 2.24
CA ILE A 136 10.69 -4.98 1.87
C ILE A 136 10.85 -6.50 1.71
N ARG A 137 10.42 -7.29 2.72
CA ARG A 137 10.50 -8.76 2.65
C ARG A 137 9.71 -9.35 1.49
N LYS A 138 8.57 -8.77 1.12
CA LYS A 138 7.80 -9.24 -0.04
C LYS A 138 8.57 -8.94 -1.34
N LYS A 139 9.16 -7.76 -1.44
CA LYS A 139 9.97 -7.36 -2.60
C LYS A 139 11.20 -8.27 -2.77
N GLU A 140 11.95 -8.50 -1.71
CA GLU A 140 13.12 -9.40 -1.71
C GLU A 140 12.75 -10.81 -2.21
N LYS A 141 11.61 -11.35 -1.77
CA LYS A 141 11.12 -12.66 -2.23
C LYS A 141 10.74 -12.69 -3.72
N ILE A 142 10.21 -11.59 -4.25
CA ILE A 142 9.88 -11.47 -5.67
C ILE A 142 11.19 -11.41 -6.47
N ASP A 143 12.14 -10.60 -6.04
CA ASP A 143 13.46 -10.46 -6.68
C ASP A 143 14.26 -11.78 -6.65
N GLU A 144 14.17 -12.56 -5.56
CA GLU A 144 14.76 -13.90 -5.46
C GLU A 144 14.12 -14.89 -6.43
N ALA A 145 12.78 -14.92 -6.51
CA ALA A 145 12.05 -15.80 -7.42
C ALA A 145 12.39 -15.49 -8.89
N ASP A 146 12.48 -14.21 -9.26
CA ASP A 146 12.84 -13.76 -10.61
C ASP A 146 14.30 -14.10 -10.96
N ASN A 147 15.21 -14.10 -9.98
CA ASN A 147 16.61 -14.50 -10.18
C ASN A 147 16.78 -16.02 -10.27
N ASP A 148 15.99 -16.80 -9.51
CA ASP A 148 15.97 -18.26 -9.63
C ASP A 148 15.42 -18.72 -10.99
N ASP A 149 14.43 -18.02 -11.55
CA ASP A 149 13.91 -18.34 -12.88
C ASP A 149 14.89 -17.96 -14.00
N LYS A 150 15.75 -16.95 -13.77
CA LYS A 150 16.88 -16.63 -14.68
C LYS A 150 18.05 -17.62 -14.55
N ASN A 151 18.27 -18.23 -13.38
CA ASN A 151 19.33 -19.21 -13.14
C ASN A 151 18.93 -20.65 -13.45
N LYS A 152 17.63 -20.97 -13.52
CA LYS A 152 17.15 -22.20 -14.15
C LYS A 152 17.20 -22.00 -15.66
N GLY A 153 18.38 -22.25 -16.23
CA GLY A 153 18.65 -22.16 -17.66
C GLY A 153 17.45 -22.61 -18.49
N GLY A 154 16.76 -21.65 -19.09
CA GLY A 154 15.81 -21.94 -20.15
C GLY A 154 16.56 -22.76 -21.19
N LEU A 155 16.02 -23.92 -21.56
CA LEU A 155 16.55 -24.74 -22.63
C LEU A 155 16.83 -23.83 -23.81
N SER A 156 18.09 -23.74 -24.23
CA SER A 156 18.45 -22.96 -25.40
C SER A 156 17.64 -23.49 -26.60
N ASP A 157 17.35 -22.65 -27.58
CA ASP A 157 16.55 -23.04 -28.76
C ASP A 157 17.08 -24.33 -29.44
N GLY A 158 18.38 -24.62 -29.30
CA GLY A 158 19.00 -25.87 -29.74
C GLY A 158 18.59 -27.12 -28.97
N GLU A 159 18.32 -27.02 -27.66
CA GLU A 159 17.86 -28.13 -26.82
C GLU A 159 16.38 -28.45 -27.02
N ILE A 160 15.55 -27.43 -27.29
CA ILE A 160 14.15 -27.59 -27.70
C ILE A 160 14.06 -28.30 -29.06
N TYR A 161 14.94 -27.96 -30.01
CA TYR A 161 14.97 -28.60 -31.32
C TYR A 161 15.38 -30.08 -31.24
N GLY A 162 16.33 -30.42 -30.36
CA GLY A 162 16.78 -31.80 -30.12
C GLY A 162 15.71 -32.71 -29.48
N LEU A 163 14.84 -32.16 -28.63
CA LEU A 163 13.71 -32.89 -28.03
C LEU A 163 12.62 -33.19 -29.05
N ASN A 164 12.33 -32.26 -29.97
CA ASN A 164 11.31 -32.43 -31.01
C ASN A 164 11.68 -33.52 -32.04
N GLU A 165 12.96 -33.62 -32.42
CA GLU A 165 13.46 -34.67 -33.31
C GLU A 165 13.40 -36.06 -32.65
N LYS A 166 13.65 -36.15 -31.34
CA LYS A 166 13.52 -37.41 -30.59
C LYS A 166 12.06 -37.88 -30.48
N LEU A 167 11.13 -36.96 -30.23
CA LEU A 167 9.70 -37.28 -30.15
C LEU A 167 9.12 -37.75 -31.49
N LYS A 168 9.56 -37.17 -32.62
CA LYS A 168 9.15 -37.61 -33.97
C LYS A 168 9.62 -39.02 -34.33
N LYS A 169 10.71 -39.52 -33.76
CA LYS A 169 11.20 -40.89 -34.00
C LYS A 169 10.45 -41.96 -33.23
N ILE A 170 9.81 -41.61 -32.10
CA ILE A 170 9.05 -42.55 -31.27
C ILE A 170 7.64 -42.79 -31.86
N TRP A 171 7.16 -41.88 -32.71
CA TRP A 171 5.84 -41.93 -33.36
C TRP A 171 5.89 -42.39 -34.83
N LYS A 172 6.91 -43.17 -35.21
CA LYS A 172 6.95 -43.89 -36.49
C LYS A 172 6.87 -45.40 -36.26
#